data_AF-A0A914WLS5-F1
#
_entry.id   AF-A0A914WLS5-F1
#
_cell.length_a   1.000
_cell.length_b   1.000
_cell.length_c   1.000
_cell.angle_alpha   90.00
_cell.angle_beta   90.00
_cell.angle_gamma   90.00
#
_symmetry.space_group_name_H-M   'P 1'
#
loop_
_entity.id
_entity.type
_entity.pdbx_description
1 polymer ?
#
loop_
_entity_poly.entity_id
_entity_poly.type
_entity_poly.pdbx_seq_one_letter_code
_entity_poly.pdbx_strand_id
1 'polypeptide(L)'
;MHQNNGQIPVDGGHHGSGHRQGQHHQQQNKQQRTGRRLLVLRHGERIDFTFNQDQQSWVHKAFDANGKYSRFNINMPRSVPARKDGPAGFLLDTPLTEMGYLQAKITGRALRDAGVKVSHIYCSSALRCVQTTVGILKGMNNCSQLINVEPGLFEWGAWCRPKRPKWMDMDEFQRLGYPINLHYQPVVSPEMITPSEKLGEYYNRSFDVVKRILANHKQVDDGVILLVAHGASLETCTRQLTGQQPRETPEFFSILHRTPYLACAQAVEEAGSSKWAVAESPILPFQHQQNAAYDWRLLITEIQ
;
A
#
# COMPACT_ATOMS: atom_id res chain seq x y z
N MET A 1 -32.21 -78.39 26.95
CA MET A 1 -33.25 -77.40 27.32
C MET A 1 -33.62 -76.68 26.04
N HIS A 2 -34.48 -77.31 25.24
CA HIS A 2 -35.90 -76.96 25.06
C HIS A 2 -36.09 -75.54 24.49
N GLN A 3 -36.79 -75.28 23.40
CA GLN A 3 -37.35 -76.06 22.28
C GLN A 3 -38.19 -75.03 21.52
N ASN A 4 -38.24 -75.14 20.18
CA ASN A 4 -39.40 -74.83 19.30
C ASN A 4 -39.93 -73.38 19.26
N ASN A 5 -40.51 -72.86 18.19
CA ASN A 5 -40.91 -73.25 16.82
C ASN A 5 -41.18 -71.87 16.15
N GLY A 6 -41.07 -71.60 14.87
CA GLY A 6 -41.18 -72.40 13.66
C GLY A 6 -41.68 -71.47 12.53
N GLN A 7 -41.61 -71.98 11.31
CA GLN A 7 -42.34 -71.59 10.09
C GLN A 7 -41.79 -70.44 9.20
N ILE A 8 -41.39 -70.89 8.01
CA ILE A 8 -41.28 -70.19 6.72
C ILE A 8 -42.69 -70.16 6.08
N PRO A 9 -43.08 -69.08 5.37
CA PRO A 9 -43.47 -69.24 3.95
C PRO A 9 -42.87 -68.14 3.04
N VAL A 10 -42.20 -68.50 1.94
CA VAL A 10 -42.66 -68.50 0.52
C VAL A 10 -43.31 -67.23 -0.05
N ASP A 11 -42.64 -66.73 -1.10
CA ASP A 11 -43.12 -66.23 -2.40
C ASP A 11 -44.19 -65.15 -2.58
N GLY A 12 -43.94 -64.35 -3.62
CA GLY A 12 -44.90 -63.53 -4.34
C GLY A 12 -44.99 -62.11 -3.78
N GLY A 13 -44.74 -61.04 -4.51
CA GLY A 13 -45.03 -60.83 -5.92
C GLY A 13 -45.79 -59.52 -6.05
N HIS A 14 -45.11 -58.53 -6.64
CA HIS A 14 -45.65 -57.47 -7.47
C HIS A 14 -46.45 -56.28 -6.88
N HIS A 15 -45.97 -55.12 -7.34
CA HIS A 15 -46.67 -53.89 -7.70
C HIS A 15 -46.96 -52.83 -6.62
N GLY A 16 -46.42 -51.63 -6.90
CA GLY A 16 -47.16 -50.40 -6.63
C GLY A 16 -46.33 -49.20 -6.19
N SER A 17 -45.92 -48.39 -7.17
CA SER A 17 -45.87 -46.92 -7.11
C SER A 17 -45.03 -46.21 -6.03
N GLY A 18 -44.04 -45.45 -6.47
CA GLY A 18 -43.40 -44.44 -5.63
C GLY A 18 -42.29 -43.69 -6.34
N HIS A 19 -42.64 -42.76 -7.23
CA HIS A 19 -41.76 -41.66 -7.59
C HIS A 19 -41.30 -40.94 -6.32
N ARG A 20 -39.99 -40.86 -6.07
CA ARG A 20 -39.34 -39.72 -5.39
C ARG A 20 -37.82 -39.75 -5.59
N GLN A 21 -37.39 -38.83 -6.45
CA GLN A 21 -36.27 -37.91 -6.20
C GLN A 21 -34.91 -38.51 -5.88
N GLY A 22 -34.13 -38.76 -6.93
CA GLY A 22 -32.68 -38.64 -6.92
C GLY A 22 -32.26 -37.41 -7.72
N GLN A 23 -32.67 -36.20 -7.30
CA GLN A 23 -32.06 -34.98 -7.83
C GLN A 23 -30.62 -34.94 -7.32
N HIS A 24 -29.70 -35.38 -8.17
CA HIS A 24 -28.30 -35.03 -8.09
C HIS A 24 -28.20 -33.51 -7.94
N HIS A 25 -27.98 -33.05 -6.71
CA HIS A 25 -27.52 -31.71 -6.42
C HIS A 25 -26.08 -31.61 -6.95
N GLN A 26 -25.95 -31.34 -8.25
CA GLN A 26 -24.81 -30.58 -8.74
C GLN A 26 -25.00 -29.16 -8.21
N GLN A 27 -24.56 -28.95 -6.97
CA GLN A 27 -24.30 -27.60 -6.47
C GLN A 27 -23.10 -27.10 -7.27
N GLN A 28 -23.39 -26.54 -8.45
CA GLN A 28 -22.43 -25.73 -9.19
C GLN A 28 -22.00 -24.63 -8.22
N ASN A 29 -20.76 -24.73 -7.73
CA ASN A 29 -20.05 -23.60 -7.17
C ASN A 29 -19.92 -22.58 -8.30
N LYS A 30 -20.95 -21.74 -8.49
CA LYS A 30 -20.77 -20.46 -9.18
C LYS A 30 -19.76 -19.72 -8.33
N GLN A 31 -18.49 -19.76 -8.74
CA GLN A 31 -17.52 -18.79 -8.29
C GLN A 31 -18.19 -17.43 -8.49
N GLN A 32 -18.61 -16.80 -7.39
CA GLN A 32 -19.04 -15.42 -7.42
C GLN A 32 -17.87 -14.66 -8.03
N ARG A 33 -18.05 -14.11 -9.23
CA ARG A 33 -17.07 -13.19 -9.83
C ARG A 33 -16.82 -12.12 -8.77
N THR A 34 -15.58 -11.84 -8.44
CA THR A 34 -15.26 -11.08 -7.23
C THR A 34 -15.13 -9.58 -7.42
N GLY A 35 -15.35 -8.98 -8.58
CA GLY A 35 -15.15 -7.54 -8.73
C GLY A 35 -13.70 -7.08 -8.50
N ARG A 36 -13.40 -5.85 -8.90
CA ARG A 36 -12.03 -5.31 -8.79
C ARG A 36 -11.71 -4.96 -7.33
N ARG A 37 -10.43 -4.97 -7.00
CA ARG A 37 -9.93 -4.60 -5.67
C ARG A 37 -8.94 -3.44 -5.77
N LEU A 38 -9.08 -2.47 -4.88
CA LEU A 38 -8.16 -1.36 -4.70
C LEU A 38 -7.46 -1.52 -3.36
N LEU A 39 -6.14 -1.68 -3.38
CA LEU A 39 -5.30 -1.67 -2.19
C LEU A 39 -4.59 -0.33 -2.07
N VAL A 40 -4.65 0.30 -0.90
CA VAL A 40 -3.95 1.56 -0.62
C VAL A 40 -3.00 1.34 0.55
N LEU A 41 -1.70 1.55 0.31
CA LEU A 41 -0.62 1.36 1.27
C LEU A 41 0.06 2.69 1.60
N ARG A 42 0.31 2.93 2.89
CA ARG A 42 1.22 3.99 3.34
C ARG A 42 2.68 3.56 3.08
N HIS A 43 3.53 4.51 2.68
CA HIS A 43 4.98 4.30 2.60
C HIS A 43 5.61 3.80 3.93
N GLY A 44 6.84 3.28 3.87
CA GLY A 44 7.63 2.84 5.03
C GLY A 44 8.22 3.97 5.88
N GLU A 45 8.92 3.56 6.94
CA GLU A 45 9.63 4.47 7.84
C GLU A 45 10.56 5.42 7.08
N ARG A 46 10.44 6.71 7.40
CA ARG A 46 11.18 7.80 6.76
C ARG A 46 12.39 8.20 7.58
N ILE A 47 13.50 8.50 6.92
CA ILE A 47 14.75 8.88 7.60
C ILE A 47 14.65 10.20 8.37
N ASP A 48 13.85 11.15 7.90
CA ASP A 48 13.68 12.47 8.53
C ASP A 48 12.95 12.37 9.87
N PHE A 49 11.91 11.54 9.96
CA PHE A 49 11.20 11.33 11.23
C PHE A 49 12.01 10.52 12.24
N THR A 50 12.96 9.72 11.77
CA THR A 50 13.84 8.93 12.66
C THR A 50 15.05 9.72 13.16
N PHE A 51 15.60 10.61 12.34
CA PHE A 51 16.92 11.21 12.61
C PHE A 51 16.99 12.73 12.60
N ASN A 52 15.92 13.45 12.25
CA ASN A 52 15.88 14.88 12.56
C ASN A 52 15.70 15.04 14.07
N GLN A 53 16.52 15.89 14.67
CA GLN A 53 16.43 16.25 16.09
C GLN A 53 16.43 17.78 16.16
N ASP A 54 15.44 18.37 16.81
CA ASP A 54 15.26 19.82 16.99
C ASP A 54 15.74 20.66 15.78
N GLN A 55 16.94 21.21 15.86
CA GLN A 55 17.53 22.14 14.88
C GLN A 55 18.49 21.47 13.86
N GLN A 56 18.69 20.16 13.93
CA GLN A 56 19.62 19.44 13.07
C GLN A 56 18.89 18.46 12.14
N SER A 57 18.92 18.78 10.85
CA SER A 57 18.50 17.86 9.80
C SER A 57 19.49 16.71 9.65
N TRP A 58 18.97 15.51 9.43
CA TRP A 58 19.78 14.34 9.07
C TRP A 58 20.66 14.62 7.84
N VAL A 59 20.20 15.46 6.90
CA VAL A 59 20.95 15.84 5.69
C VAL A 59 22.22 16.57 6.08
N HIS A 60 22.16 17.53 7.00
CA HIS A 60 23.35 18.28 7.44
C HIS A 60 24.36 17.39 8.17
N LYS A 61 23.90 16.33 8.83
CA LYS A 61 24.77 15.38 9.54
C LYS A 61 25.34 14.28 8.63
N ALA A 62 24.62 13.92 7.58
CA ALA A 62 24.95 12.79 6.72
C ALA A 62 25.76 13.17 5.48
N PHE A 63 25.86 14.44 5.12
CA PHE A 63 26.59 14.90 3.94
C PHE A 63 27.70 15.86 4.34
N ASP A 64 28.90 15.64 3.82
CA ASP A 64 30.02 16.57 3.98
C ASP A 64 29.92 17.78 3.03
N ALA A 65 30.88 18.70 3.12
CA ALA A 65 30.94 19.90 2.27
C ALA A 65 31.06 19.61 0.77
N ASN A 66 31.50 18.40 0.39
CA ASN A 66 31.59 17.94 -1.00
C ASN A 66 30.32 17.19 -1.46
N GLY A 67 29.30 17.10 -0.60
CA GLY A 67 28.08 16.35 -0.87
C GLY A 67 28.26 14.83 -0.79
N LYS A 68 29.33 14.34 -0.16
CA LYS A 68 29.54 12.90 0.03
C LYS A 68 28.70 12.39 1.19
N TYR A 69 27.85 11.41 0.90
CA TYR A 69 27.01 10.76 1.89
C TYR A 69 27.80 9.81 2.81
N SER A 70 27.59 9.92 4.11
CA SER A 70 28.11 9.04 5.16
C SER A 70 27.03 8.73 6.19
N ARG A 71 26.91 7.45 6.56
CA ARG A 71 25.96 7.01 7.59
C ARG A 71 26.52 7.25 8.98
N PHE A 72 25.69 7.78 9.87
CA PHE A 72 25.98 7.84 11.31
C PHE A 72 25.12 6.88 12.14
N ASN A 73 24.19 6.16 11.49
CA ASN A 73 23.38 5.11 12.12
C ASN A 73 23.12 3.99 11.10
N ILE A 74 23.07 2.74 11.56
CA ILE A 74 22.91 1.57 10.70
C ILE A 74 21.50 1.46 10.08
N ASN A 75 20.49 2.12 10.65
CA ASN A 75 19.15 2.21 10.07
C ASN A 75 19.08 3.27 8.94
N MET A 76 20.15 4.01 8.68
CA MET A 76 20.25 4.84 7.46
C MET A 76 20.58 3.96 6.24
N PRO A 77 20.01 4.26 5.05
CA PRO A 77 20.25 3.48 3.85
C PRO A 77 21.73 3.46 3.49
N ARG A 78 22.27 2.31 3.06
CA ARG A 78 23.70 2.17 2.66
C ARG A 78 24.17 3.23 1.67
N SER A 79 23.28 3.64 0.78
CA SER A 79 23.47 4.73 -0.17
C SER A 79 22.15 5.43 -0.40
N VAL A 80 22.20 6.72 -0.71
CA VAL A 80 21.06 7.50 -1.16
C VAL A 80 21.18 7.79 -2.66
N PRO A 81 20.06 7.96 -3.39
CA PRO A 81 20.12 8.26 -4.81
C PRO A 81 20.92 9.53 -5.13
N ALA A 82 21.68 9.53 -6.22
CA ALA A 82 22.19 10.78 -6.76
C ALA A 82 21.02 11.59 -7.33
N ARG A 83 20.91 12.86 -6.89
CA ARG A 83 19.85 13.77 -7.31
C ARG A 83 20.41 14.95 -8.09
N LYS A 84 19.69 15.41 -9.11
CA LYS A 84 20.05 16.59 -9.93
C LYS A 84 20.10 17.89 -9.09
N ASP A 85 19.33 17.96 -8.01
CA ASP A 85 19.31 19.08 -7.06
C ASP A 85 20.20 18.85 -5.83
N GLY A 86 21.02 17.81 -5.84
CA GLY A 86 21.97 17.49 -4.79
C GLY A 86 21.32 17.06 -3.46
N PRO A 87 22.11 17.00 -2.37
CA PRO A 87 21.64 16.53 -1.07
C PRO A 87 20.47 17.35 -0.49
N ALA A 88 20.41 18.65 -0.79
CA ALA A 88 19.35 19.53 -0.32
C ALA A 88 17.95 19.10 -0.79
N GLY A 89 17.84 18.39 -1.93
CA GLY A 89 16.57 17.84 -2.40
C GLY A 89 15.92 16.89 -1.40
N PHE A 90 16.72 16.19 -0.59
CA PHE A 90 16.22 15.27 0.43
C PHE A 90 15.54 15.94 1.63
N LEU A 91 15.73 17.25 1.82
CA LEU A 91 15.07 18.01 2.89
C LEU A 91 13.54 18.01 2.72
N LEU A 92 13.07 17.99 1.46
CA LEU A 92 11.64 17.99 1.12
C LEU A 92 11.17 16.64 0.55
N ASP A 93 12.08 15.78 0.09
CA ASP A 93 11.78 14.49 -0.51
C ASP A 93 12.66 13.37 0.07
N THR A 94 12.43 13.13 1.35
CA THR A 94 13.17 12.19 2.18
C THR A 94 13.07 10.73 1.69
N PRO A 95 14.15 9.92 1.78
CA PRO A 95 14.11 8.49 1.50
C PRO A 95 13.55 7.67 2.68
N LEU A 96 13.39 6.37 2.46
CA LEU A 96 13.19 5.39 3.52
C LEU A 96 14.47 5.15 4.33
N THR A 97 14.29 4.67 5.56
CA THR A 97 15.32 4.00 6.34
C THR A 97 15.55 2.56 5.85
N GLU A 98 16.58 1.87 6.34
CA GLU A 98 16.75 0.41 6.13
C GLU A 98 15.56 -0.37 6.69
N MET A 99 15.04 0.02 7.86
CA MET A 99 13.83 -0.56 8.45
C MET A 99 12.60 -0.26 7.59
N GLY A 100 12.44 0.95 7.06
CA GLY A 100 11.34 1.31 6.16
C GLY A 100 11.34 0.45 4.89
N TYR A 101 12.51 0.16 4.34
CA TYR A 101 12.65 -0.73 3.20
C TYR A 101 12.39 -2.20 3.56
N LEU A 102 12.80 -2.63 4.76
CA LEU A 102 12.50 -3.98 5.27
C LEU A 102 11.00 -4.17 5.50
N GLN A 103 10.33 -3.19 6.11
CA GLN A 103 8.86 -3.16 6.27
C GLN A 103 8.18 -3.40 4.93
N ALA A 104 8.57 -2.65 3.90
CA ALA A 104 8.03 -2.81 2.54
C ALA A 104 8.22 -4.22 1.98
N LYS A 105 9.41 -4.83 2.14
CA LYS A 105 9.66 -6.21 1.72
C LYS A 105 8.81 -7.22 2.48
N ILE A 106 8.63 -7.05 3.79
CA ILE A 106 7.79 -7.92 4.62
C ILE A 106 6.33 -7.82 4.17
N THR A 107 5.82 -6.61 3.94
CA THR A 107 4.47 -6.39 3.39
C THR A 107 4.31 -7.05 2.02
N GLY A 108 5.31 -6.93 1.14
CA GLY A 108 5.28 -7.62 -0.15
C GLY A 108 5.23 -9.15 -0.04
N ARG A 109 5.98 -9.73 0.92
CA ARG A 109 5.90 -11.17 1.21
C ARG A 109 4.51 -11.55 1.71
N ALA A 110 3.94 -10.78 2.64
CA ALA A 110 2.59 -11.03 3.14
C ALA A 110 1.54 -11.01 2.03
N LEU A 111 1.61 -10.05 1.09
CA LEU A 111 0.71 -9.99 -0.07
C LEU A 111 0.84 -11.23 -0.95
N ARG A 112 2.07 -11.67 -1.23
CA ARG A 112 2.34 -12.89 -1.99
C ARG A 112 1.82 -14.14 -1.28
N ASP A 113 2.08 -14.25 0.02
CA ASP A 113 1.69 -15.42 0.83
C ASP A 113 0.15 -15.48 0.97
N ALA A 114 -0.53 -14.34 0.95
CA ALA A 114 -2.00 -14.23 0.85
C ALA A 114 -2.55 -14.46 -0.58
N GLY A 115 -1.71 -14.79 -1.56
CA GLY A 115 -2.11 -15.06 -2.94
C GLY A 115 -2.57 -13.83 -3.73
N VAL A 116 -2.24 -12.61 -3.29
CA VAL A 116 -2.62 -11.37 -3.98
C VAL A 116 -1.84 -11.22 -5.28
N LYS A 117 -2.56 -11.23 -6.40
CA LYS A 117 -2.02 -10.96 -7.74
C LYS A 117 -2.30 -9.52 -8.14
N VAL A 118 -1.30 -8.66 -8.03
CA VAL A 118 -1.40 -7.25 -8.41
C VAL A 118 -1.35 -7.10 -9.94
N SER A 119 -2.39 -6.53 -10.51
CA SER A 119 -2.55 -6.29 -11.94
C SER A 119 -1.89 -4.98 -12.37
N HIS A 120 -2.05 -3.93 -11.57
CA HIS A 120 -1.51 -2.60 -11.85
C HIS A 120 -1.00 -1.93 -10.59
N ILE A 121 0.09 -1.18 -10.72
CA ILE A 121 0.76 -0.51 -9.60
C ILE A 121 0.87 0.97 -9.90
N TYR A 122 0.50 1.76 -8.90
CA TYR A 122 0.69 3.20 -8.88
C TYR A 122 1.36 3.61 -7.57
N CYS A 123 2.19 4.63 -7.62
CA CYS A 123 2.68 5.25 -6.40
C CYS A 123 2.77 6.76 -6.53
N SER A 124 2.75 7.43 -5.38
CA SER A 124 3.06 8.85 -5.31
C SER A 124 4.49 9.12 -5.80
N SER A 125 4.72 10.33 -6.34
CA SER A 125 6.04 10.81 -6.76
C SER A 125 7.06 10.99 -5.64
N ALA A 126 6.67 10.94 -4.37
CA ALA A 126 7.61 11.02 -3.26
C ALA A 126 8.58 9.83 -3.26
N LEU A 127 9.88 10.08 -3.05
CA LEU A 127 10.93 9.06 -3.11
C LEU A 127 10.65 7.88 -2.17
N ARG A 128 10.20 8.17 -0.95
CA ARG A 128 9.78 7.16 0.03
C ARG A 128 8.66 6.23 -0.47
N CYS A 129 7.73 6.74 -1.27
CA CYS A 129 6.62 5.96 -1.84
C CYS A 129 7.16 5.05 -2.95
N VAL A 130 7.99 5.58 -3.85
CA VAL A 130 8.66 4.80 -4.91
C VAL A 130 9.51 3.68 -4.30
N GLN A 131 10.36 4.00 -3.32
CA GLN A 131 11.19 3.01 -2.62
C GLN A 131 10.36 1.94 -1.89
N THR A 132 9.21 2.33 -1.32
CA THR A 132 8.28 1.39 -0.69
C THR A 132 7.74 0.42 -1.74
N THR A 133 7.29 0.94 -2.88
CA THR A 133 6.79 0.11 -4.00
C THR A 133 7.83 -0.88 -4.50
N VAL A 134 9.08 -0.43 -4.65
CA VAL A 134 10.21 -1.31 -5.02
C VAL A 134 10.43 -2.40 -3.97
N GLY A 135 10.36 -2.06 -2.68
CA GLY A 135 10.47 -3.04 -1.59
C GLY A 135 9.34 -4.08 -1.63
N ILE A 136 8.10 -3.63 -1.82
CA ILE A 136 6.92 -4.50 -1.95
C ILE A 136 7.08 -5.45 -3.14
N LEU A 137 7.43 -4.95 -4.32
CA LEU A 137 7.66 -5.77 -5.52
C LEU A 137 8.71 -6.85 -5.30
N LYS A 138 9.83 -6.49 -4.66
CA LYS A 138 10.86 -7.49 -4.27
C LYS A 138 10.32 -8.51 -3.28
N GLY A 139 9.54 -8.09 -2.28
CA GLY A 139 8.90 -8.99 -1.32
C GLY A 139 7.92 -9.96 -1.98
N MET A 140 7.20 -9.48 -3.00
CA MET A 140 6.27 -10.27 -3.80
C MET A 140 6.95 -11.23 -4.78
N ASN A 141 8.28 -11.15 -4.94
CA ASN A 141 9.04 -11.78 -6.04
C ASN A 141 8.48 -11.40 -7.43
N ASN A 142 8.00 -10.16 -7.58
CA ASN A 142 7.43 -9.67 -8.81
C ASN A 142 8.40 -8.71 -9.51
N CYS A 143 9.14 -9.24 -10.48
CA CYS A 143 10.16 -8.47 -11.22
C CYS A 143 9.65 -7.92 -12.56
N SER A 144 8.43 -8.26 -12.99
CA SER A 144 7.91 -7.90 -14.31
C SER A 144 6.97 -6.70 -14.29
N GLN A 145 6.38 -6.36 -13.13
CA GLN A 145 5.47 -5.21 -13.01
C GLN A 145 6.24 -3.89 -13.00
N LEU A 146 5.75 -2.93 -13.77
CA LEU A 146 6.27 -1.56 -13.81
C LEU A 146 5.43 -0.64 -12.92
N ILE A 147 6.09 0.34 -12.30
CA ILE A 147 5.51 1.30 -11.36
C ILE A 147 5.07 2.54 -12.15
N ASN A 148 3.77 2.85 -12.10
CA ASN A 148 3.25 4.12 -12.60
C ASN A 148 3.39 5.19 -11.52
N VAL A 149 4.24 6.19 -11.76
CA VAL A 149 4.43 7.29 -10.80
C VAL A 149 3.39 8.37 -11.06
N GLU A 150 2.44 8.53 -10.12
CA GLU A 150 1.30 9.45 -10.21
C GLU A 150 1.46 10.61 -9.21
N PRO A 151 1.75 11.84 -9.67
CA PRO A 151 1.79 13.04 -8.84
C PRO A 151 0.49 13.26 -8.08
N GLY A 152 -0.67 12.96 -8.67
CA GLY A 152 -1.98 13.09 -8.04
C GLY A 152 -2.17 12.25 -6.77
N LEU A 153 -1.33 11.24 -6.52
CA LEU A 153 -1.29 10.47 -5.27
C LEU A 153 -0.40 11.10 -4.18
N PHE A 154 0.21 12.26 -4.45
CA PHE A 154 0.99 12.98 -3.45
C PHE A 154 0.11 13.50 -2.30
N GLU A 155 0.75 13.69 -1.15
CA GLU A 155 0.11 14.12 0.09
C GLU A 155 -0.55 15.49 -0.03
N TRP A 156 -1.19 15.92 1.06
CA TRP A 156 -1.87 17.21 1.09
C TRP A 156 -0.87 18.34 0.83
N GLY A 157 -1.09 19.12 -0.22
CA GLY A 157 -0.19 20.17 -0.69
C GLY A 157 0.12 21.21 0.40
N ALA A 158 -0.83 21.47 1.31
CA ALA A 158 -0.63 22.37 2.45
C ALA A 158 0.56 21.98 3.36
N TRP A 159 0.97 20.71 3.38
CA TRP A 159 2.14 20.26 4.15
C TRP A 159 3.48 20.60 3.48
N CYS A 160 3.46 21.08 2.25
CA CYS A 160 4.66 21.44 1.49
C CYS A 160 4.91 22.95 1.47
N ARG A 161 4.58 23.69 2.54
CA ARG A 161 4.87 25.12 2.60
C ARG A 161 6.36 25.35 2.89
N PRO A 162 7.01 26.33 2.23
CA PRO A 162 6.45 27.26 1.24
C PRO A 162 6.43 26.72 -0.20
N LYS A 163 7.12 25.61 -0.49
CA LYS A 163 7.24 25.04 -1.84
C LYS A 163 7.17 23.51 -1.85
N ARG A 164 6.57 22.99 -2.93
CA ARG A 164 6.51 21.55 -3.23
C ARG A 164 7.93 20.96 -3.35
N PRO A 165 8.14 19.68 -2.99
CA PRO A 165 9.40 19.00 -3.27
C PRO A 165 9.64 18.93 -4.78
N LYS A 166 10.89 19.10 -5.20
CA LYS A 166 11.31 18.71 -6.54
C LYS A 166 11.46 17.19 -6.51
N TRP A 167 10.52 16.46 -7.08
CA TRP A 167 10.64 14.99 -7.14
C TRP A 167 11.71 14.58 -8.14
N MET A 168 12.24 13.39 -7.93
CA MET A 168 13.13 12.79 -8.91
C MET A 168 12.39 12.51 -10.22
N ASP A 169 13.09 12.69 -11.34
CA ASP A 169 12.56 12.39 -12.66
C ASP A 169 12.79 10.93 -13.08
N MET A 170 12.21 10.57 -14.22
CA MET A 170 12.25 9.19 -14.73
C MET A 170 13.68 8.73 -15.01
N ASP A 171 14.54 9.59 -15.56
CA ASP A 171 15.94 9.26 -15.83
C ASP A 171 16.70 8.95 -14.53
N GLU A 172 16.44 9.73 -13.48
CA GLU A 172 17.01 9.48 -12.16
C GLU A 172 16.57 8.13 -11.61
N PHE A 173 15.29 7.76 -11.73
CA PHE A 173 14.82 6.44 -11.29
C PHE A 173 15.37 5.29 -12.15
N GLN A 174 15.50 5.47 -13.47
CA GLN A 174 16.10 4.46 -14.35
C GLN A 174 17.56 4.18 -13.98
N ARG A 175 18.35 5.22 -13.66
CA ARG A 175 19.75 5.04 -13.21
C ARG A 175 19.86 4.24 -11.91
N LEU A 176 18.80 4.21 -11.09
CA LEU A 176 18.73 3.37 -9.88
C LEU A 176 18.30 1.92 -10.17
N GLY A 177 17.93 1.60 -11.41
CA GLY A 177 17.35 0.30 -11.77
C GLY A 177 15.96 0.07 -11.19
N TYR A 178 15.21 1.13 -10.89
CA TYR A 178 13.84 0.98 -10.42
C TYR A 178 12.92 0.63 -11.60
N PRO A 179 11.96 -0.29 -11.43
CA PRO A 179 11.08 -0.75 -12.50
C PRO A 179 9.97 0.28 -12.75
N ILE A 180 10.30 1.45 -13.29
CA ILE A 180 9.33 2.52 -13.56
C ILE A 180 8.71 2.35 -14.96
N ASN A 181 7.40 2.59 -15.07
CA ASN A 181 6.74 2.67 -16.37
C ASN A 181 6.99 4.04 -17.02
N LEU A 182 7.88 4.08 -18.01
CA LEU A 182 8.24 5.31 -18.73
C LEU A 182 7.15 5.79 -19.69
N HIS A 183 6.22 4.93 -20.05
CA HIS A 183 5.10 5.25 -20.95
C HIS A 183 3.86 5.70 -20.18
N TYR A 184 3.92 5.70 -18.85
CA TYR A 184 2.82 6.20 -18.04
C TYR A 184 2.66 7.71 -18.22
N GLN A 185 1.45 8.13 -18.58
CA GLN A 185 1.07 9.54 -18.58
C GLN A 185 0.29 9.84 -17.29
N PRO A 186 0.82 10.71 -16.41
CA PRO A 186 0.13 11.12 -15.20
C PRO A 186 -1.26 11.68 -15.44
N VAL A 187 -2.19 11.29 -14.57
CA VAL A 187 -3.56 11.78 -14.54
C VAL A 187 -3.62 13.23 -14.07
N VAL A 188 -2.81 13.56 -13.05
CA VAL A 188 -2.67 14.90 -12.51
C VAL A 188 -1.24 15.38 -12.73
N SER A 189 -1.11 16.59 -13.28
CA SER A 189 0.21 17.19 -13.46
C SER A 189 0.77 17.70 -12.11
N PRO A 190 2.10 17.68 -11.91
CA PRO A 190 2.73 18.18 -10.69
C PRO A 190 2.35 19.62 -10.28
N GLU A 191 2.00 20.47 -11.24
CA GLU A 191 1.68 21.89 -11.06
C GLU A 191 0.34 22.10 -10.36
N MET A 192 -0.57 21.12 -10.46
CA MET A 192 -1.89 21.16 -9.81
C MET A 192 -1.81 20.99 -8.30
N ILE A 193 -0.67 20.56 -7.76
CA ILE A 193 -0.48 20.30 -6.34
C ILE A 193 0.20 21.52 -5.73
N THR A 194 -0.61 22.34 -5.05
CA THR A 194 -0.17 23.66 -4.55
C THR A 194 -0.10 23.70 -3.01
N PRO A 195 0.82 24.49 -2.43
CA PRO A 195 0.88 24.71 -0.97
C PRO A 195 -0.35 25.39 -0.35
N SER A 196 -1.24 25.92 -1.20
CA SER A 196 -2.52 26.52 -0.84
C SER A 196 -3.71 25.55 -0.88
N GLU A 197 -3.48 24.28 -1.29
CA GLU A 197 -4.53 23.27 -1.38
C GLU A 197 -5.31 23.13 -0.06
N LYS A 198 -6.63 23.24 -0.12
CA LYS A 198 -7.53 23.02 1.02
C LYS A 198 -7.80 21.53 1.21
N LEU A 199 -8.23 21.13 2.40
CA LEU A 199 -8.51 19.72 2.70
C LEU A 199 -9.55 19.12 1.73
N GLY A 200 -10.64 19.83 1.45
CA GLY A 200 -11.65 19.38 0.49
C GLY A 200 -11.11 19.22 -0.94
N GLU A 201 -10.18 20.08 -1.36
CA GLU A 201 -9.51 19.98 -2.67
C GLU A 201 -8.60 18.76 -2.73
N TYR A 202 -7.89 18.45 -1.64
CA TYR A 202 -7.08 17.24 -1.52
C TYR A 202 -7.93 15.95 -1.61
N TYR A 203 -9.08 15.92 -0.93
CA TYR A 203 -10.06 14.83 -1.05
C TYR A 203 -10.53 14.68 -2.50
N ASN A 204 -10.96 15.77 -3.14
CA ASN A 204 -11.44 15.76 -4.51
C ASN A 204 -10.38 15.32 -5.53
N ARG A 205 -9.13 15.81 -5.40
CA ARG A 205 -8.00 15.38 -6.23
C ARG A 205 -7.74 13.89 -6.06
N SER A 206 -7.66 13.40 -4.82
CA SER A 206 -7.43 11.99 -4.52
C SER A 206 -8.50 11.09 -5.15
N PHE A 207 -9.77 11.50 -5.01
CA PHE A 207 -10.88 10.76 -5.59
C PHE A 207 -10.90 10.78 -7.13
N ASP A 208 -10.61 11.92 -7.76
CA ASP A 208 -10.55 12.02 -9.22
C ASP A 208 -9.44 11.13 -9.80
N VAL A 209 -8.26 11.12 -9.17
CA VAL A 209 -7.15 10.23 -9.53
C VAL A 209 -7.57 8.77 -9.47
N VAL A 210 -8.17 8.34 -8.35
CA VAL A 210 -8.63 6.95 -8.19
C VAL A 210 -9.66 6.59 -9.25
N LYS A 211 -10.66 7.44 -9.47
CA LYS A 211 -11.67 7.22 -10.52
C LYS A 211 -11.05 7.02 -11.90
N ARG A 212 -10.07 7.85 -12.28
CA ARG A 212 -9.43 7.78 -13.59
C ARG A 212 -8.52 6.57 -13.72
N ILE A 213 -7.79 6.20 -12.67
CA ILE A 213 -7.04 4.94 -12.61
C ILE A 213 -7.98 3.75 -12.80
N LEU A 214 -9.10 3.70 -12.07
CA LEU A 214 -10.10 2.64 -12.21
C LEU A 214 -10.74 2.64 -13.61
N ALA A 215 -10.94 3.80 -14.23
CA ALA A 215 -11.49 3.91 -15.57
C ALA A 215 -10.54 3.38 -16.67
N ASN A 216 -9.23 3.50 -16.46
CA ASN A 216 -8.21 2.97 -17.39
C ASN A 216 -8.11 1.45 -17.37
N HIS A 217 -8.64 0.81 -16.31
CA HIS A 217 -8.57 -0.63 -16.07
C HIS A 217 -9.96 -1.27 -15.95
N LYS A 218 -10.92 -0.84 -16.77
CA LYS A 218 -12.28 -1.40 -16.80
C LYS A 218 -12.32 -2.83 -17.35
N GLN A 219 -11.39 -3.15 -18.23
CA GLN A 219 -11.28 -4.43 -18.94
C GLN A 219 -10.70 -5.58 -18.09
N VAL A 220 -10.21 -5.28 -16.89
CA VAL A 220 -9.64 -6.29 -15.99
C VAL A 220 -10.71 -6.74 -15.02
N ASP A 221 -11.48 -7.75 -15.42
CA ASP A 221 -12.36 -8.48 -14.50
C ASP A 221 -11.48 -9.07 -13.37
N ASP A 222 -11.85 -8.81 -12.11
CA ASP A 222 -11.22 -9.36 -10.89
C ASP A 222 -9.75 -8.94 -10.60
N GLY A 223 -9.29 -7.81 -11.18
CA GLY A 223 -7.93 -7.29 -10.97
C GLY A 223 -7.69 -6.58 -9.62
N VAL A 224 -6.45 -6.64 -9.12
CA VAL A 224 -5.99 -5.85 -7.97
C VAL A 224 -5.17 -4.66 -8.45
N ILE A 225 -5.60 -3.46 -8.09
CA ILE A 225 -4.84 -2.22 -8.31
C ILE A 225 -4.22 -1.83 -6.98
N LEU A 226 -2.89 -1.70 -6.95
CA LEU A 226 -2.14 -1.29 -5.78
C LEU A 226 -1.71 0.17 -5.88
N LEU A 227 -2.08 0.97 -4.88
CA LEU A 227 -1.63 2.35 -4.69
C LEU A 227 -0.67 2.41 -3.49
N VAL A 228 0.54 2.92 -3.68
CA VAL A 228 1.50 3.18 -2.59
C VAL A 228 1.71 4.69 -2.43
N ALA A 229 1.24 5.24 -1.33
CA ALA A 229 1.19 6.68 -1.11
C ALA A 229 1.41 7.04 0.38
N HIS A 230 0.55 7.86 0.97
CA HIS A 230 0.76 8.47 2.28
C HIS A 230 -0.26 7.98 3.30
N GLY A 231 -0.08 8.33 4.57
CA GLY A 231 -1.02 7.92 5.63
C GLY A 231 -2.44 8.40 5.35
N ALA A 232 -2.58 9.65 4.89
CA ALA A 232 -3.87 10.22 4.53
C ALA A 232 -4.50 9.56 3.29
N SER A 233 -3.69 8.94 2.42
CA SER A 233 -4.19 8.38 1.15
C SER A 233 -5.12 7.20 1.37
N LEU A 234 -4.96 6.43 2.47
CA LEU A 234 -5.89 5.35 2.80
C LEU A 234 -7.32 5.87 2.92
N GLU A 235 -7.48 7.05 3.52
CA GLU A 235 -8.76 7.72 3.69
C GLU A 235 -9.19 8.43 2.40
N THR A 236 -8.36 9.32 1.85
CA THR A 236 -8.76 10.17 0.71
C THR A 236 -8.96 9.41 -0.59
N CYS A 237 -8.29 8.26 -0.77
CA CYS A 237 -8.44 7.43 -1.97
C CYS A 237 -9.62 6.44 -1.89
N THR A 238 -10.17 6.17 -0.69
CA THR A 238 -11.24 5.18 -0.52
C THR A 238 -12.58 5.78 -0.09
N ARG A 239 -12.58 6.91 0.62
CA ARG A 239 -13.79 7.43 1.25
C ARG A 239 -14.87 7.80 0.23
N GLN A 240 -14.57 8.71 -0.69
CA GLN A 240 -15.52 9.09 -1.74
C GLN A 240 -15.80 7.95 -2.73
N LEU A 241 -14.84 7.06 -2.95
CA LEU A 241 -15.03 5.85 -3.77
C LEU A 241 -16.17 4.98 -3.22
N THR A 242 -16.28 4.89 -1.89
CA THR A 242 -17.34 4.13 -1.20
C THR A 242 -18.60 4.97 -0.92
N GLY A 243 -18.77 6.09 -1.61
CA GLY A 243 -19.97 6.93 -1.54
C GLY A 243 -20.07 7.83 -0.30
N GLN A 244 -19.02 7.91 0.51
CA GLN A 244 -18.99 8.73 1.71
C GLN A 244 -18.49 10.16 1.41
N GLN A 245 -18.94 11.13 2.20
CA GLN A 245 -18.47 12.52 2.08
C GLN A 245 -17.08 12.72 2.69
N PRO A 246 -16.29 13.68 2.19
CA PRO A 246 -15.06 14.14 2.83
C PRO A 246 -15.26 14.43 4.31
N ARG A 247 -14.23 14.17 5.13
CA ARG A 247 -14.29 14.48 6.55
C ARG A 247 -13.87 15.91 6.82
N GLU A 248 -14.39 16.44 7.91
CA GLU A 248 -13.89 17.65 8.52
C GLU A 248 -12.48 17.44 9.10
N THR A 249 -11.76 18.55 9.25
CA THR A 249 -10.35 18.56 9.64
C THR A 249 -10.03 17.76 10.91
N PRO A 250 -10.79 17.87 12.02
CA PRO A 250 -10.48 17.11 13.24
C PRO A 250 -10.55 15.59 13.06
N GLU A 251 -11.58 15.10 12.35
CA GLU A 251 -11.72 13.66 12.11
C GLU A 251 -10.66 13.14 11.16
N PHE A 252 -10.34 13.90 10.11
CA PHE A 252 -9.26 13.58 9.18
C PHE A 252 -7.94 13.34 9.92
N PHE A 253 -7.56 14.26 10.82
CA PHE A 253 -6.34 14.11 11.60
C PHE A 253 -6.41 12.96 12.61
N SER A 254 -7.57 12.69 13.20
CA SER A 254 -7.77 11.54 14.10
C SER A 254 -7.46 10.21 13.41
N ILE A 255 -7.91 10.03 12.16
CA ILE A 255 -7.61 8.84 11.36
C ILE A 255 -6.13 8.82 10.94
N LEU A 256 -5.61 9.94 10.45
CA LEU A 256 -4.22 10.06 10.00
C LEU A 256 -3.22 9.66 11.09
N HIS A 257 -3.39 10.16 12.31
CA HIS A 257 -2.50 9.86 13.43
C HIS A 257 -2.53 8.39 13.86
N ARG A 258 -3.60 7.66 13.54
CA ARG A 258 -3.75 6.23 13.82
C ARG A 258 -3.33 5.33 12.66
N THR A 259 -2.81 5.88 11.58
CA THR A 259 -2.43 5.13 10.38
C THR A 259 -0.91 4.86 10.39
N PRO A 260 -0.41 3.69 10.79
CA PRO A 260 1.02 3.40 10.86
C PRO A 260 1.67 3.20 9.48
N TYR A 261 3.01 3.16 9.44
CA TYR A 261 3.75 2.77 8.23
C TYR A 261 3.27 1.41 7.71
N LEU A 262 3.16 1.26 6.39
CA LEU A 262 2.65 0.06 5.70
C LEU A 262 1.21 -0.35 6.06
N ALA A 263 0.43 0.51 6.71
CA ALA A 263 -1.01 0.31 6.84
C ALA A 263 -1.64 0.08 5.46
N CYS A 264 -2.52 -0.91 5.37
CA CYS A 264 -3.11 -1.40 4.13
C CYS A 264 -4.64 -1.35 4.21
N ALA A 265 -5.26 -0.44 3.45
CA ALA A 265 -6.71 -0.41 3.25
C ALA A 265 -7.10 -1.16 1.97
N GLN A 266 -8.24 -1.86 2.00
CA GLN A 266 -8.84 -2.51 0.85
C GLN A 266 -10.23 -1.94 0.59
N ALA A 267 -10.52 -1.59 -0.67
CA ALA A 267 -11.87 -1.40 -1.19
C ALA A 267 -12.15 -2.44 -2.27
N VAL A 268 -13.36 -2.99 -2.29
CA VAL A 268 -13.80 -4.03 -3.23
C VAL A 268 -15.01 -3.53 -4.00
N GLU A 269 -14.99 -3.70 -5.32
CA GLU A 269 -16.12 -3.45 -6.19
C GLU A 269 -17.13 -4.59 -6.08
N GLU A 270 -18.40 -4.27 -5.90
CA GLU A 270 -19.48 -5.25 -5.96
C GLU A 270 -19.63 -5.75 -7.40
N ALA A 271 -19.62 -7.08 -7.57
CA ALA A 271 -19.65 -7.70 -8.88
C ALA A 271 -20.90 -7.33 -9.69
N GLY A 272 -20.70 -6.86 -10.92
CA GLY A 272 -21.80 -6.42 -11.79
C GLY A 272 -22.42 -5.07 -11.39
N SER A 273 -21.82 -4.35 -10.45
CA SER A 273 -22.23 -3.02 -10.02
C SER A 273 -21.02 -2.06 -10.08
N SER A 274 -21.27 -0.74 -9.98
CA SER A 274 -20.22 0.28 -9.88
C SER A 274 -20.01 0.73 -8.43
N LYS A 275 -20.54 -0.02 -7.46
CA LYS A 275 -20.46 0.31 -6.04
C LYS A 275 -19.22 -0.31 -5.43
N TRP A 276 -18.58 0.45 -4.54
CA TRP A 276 -17.40 0.02 -3.81
C TRP A 276 -17.69 0.04 -2.32
N ALA A 277 -17.11 -0.91 -1.59
CA ALA A 277 -17.15 -0.95 -0.13
C ALA A 277 -15.74 -1.17 0.43
N VAL A 278 -15.47 -0.60 1.61
CA VAL A 278 -14.27 -0.97 2.37
C VAL A 278 -14.45 -2.40 2.85
N ALA A 279 -13.39 -3.21 2.73
CA ALA A 279 -13.35 -4.58 3.19
C ALA A 279 -12.12 -4.82 4.06
N GLU A 280 -12.07 -6.00 4.67
CA GLU A 280 -10.89 -6.45 5.41
C GLU A 280 -9.64 -6.43 4.51
N SER A 281 -8.50 -6.07 5.08
CA SER A 281 -7.22 -6.10 4.37
C SER A 281 -6.85 -7.56 4.03
N PRO A 282 -6.26 -7.86 2.86
CA PRO A 282 -5.86 -9.22 2.52
C PRO A 282 -4.63 -9.70 3.31
N ILE A 283 -4.04 -8.86 4.15
CA ILE A 283 -2.86 -9.17 4.96
C ILE A 283 -3.06 -8.72 6.41
N LEU A 284 -2.37 -9.40 7.32
CA LEU A 284 -2.33 -9.03 8.73
C LEU A 284 -1.60 -7.68 8.94
N PRO A 285 -1.92 -6.94 10.01
CA PRO A 285 -1.20 -5.72 10.36
C PRO A 285 0.26 -6.01 10.74
N PHE A 286 1.14 -5.04 10.51
CA PHE A 286 2.54 -5.10 10.89
C PHE A 286 2.82 -4.18 12.09
N GLN A 287 3.35 -4.72 13.18
CA GLN A 287 3.62 -4.00 14.42
C GLN A 287 4.99 -4.38 15.00
N HIS A 288 5.75 -3.37 15.44
CA HIS A 288 6.98 -3.53 16.23
C HIS A 288 7.19 -2.30 17.12
N GLN A 289 8.05 -2.45 18.13
CA GLN A 289 8.47 -1.33 18.98
C GLN A 289 9.58 -0.50 18.33
N GLN A 290 9.76 0.73 18.84
CA GLN A 290 10.89 1.58 18.49
C GLN A 290 12.18 1.07 19.13
N ASN A 291 13.33 1.37 18.53
CA ASN A 291 14.64 0.99 19.05
C ASN A 291 15.55 2.23 19.13
N ALA A 292 16.06 2.53 20.33
CA ALA A 292 16.85 3.72 20.60
C ALA A 292 18.31 3.57 20.13
N ALA A 293 18.97 4.69 19.86
CA ALA A 293 20.41 4.69 19.65
C ALA A 293 21.13 4.47 20.99
N TYR A 294 22.15 3.60 20.98
CA TYR A 294 23.00 3.34 22.15
C TYR A 294 24.32 4.09 22.03
N ASP A 295 24.70 4.87 23.05
CA ASP A 295 26.03 5.46 23.17
C ASP A 295 26.88 4.63 24.14
N TRP A 296 27.89 3.95 23.60
CA TRP A 296 28.80 3.13 24.38
C TRP A 296 29.62 3.93 25.41
N ARG A 297 29.77 5.25 25.21
CA ARG A 297 30.52 6.12 26.14
C ARG A 297 29.90 6.16 27.54
N LEU A 298 28.61 5.85 27.66
CA LEU A 298 27.93 5.72 28.96
C LEU A 298 28.59 4.70 29.89
N LEU A 299 29.35 3.73 29.36
CA LEU A 299 30.06 2.73 30.16
C LEU A 299 31.37 3.25 30.77
N ILE A 300 31.89 4.37 30.28
CA ILE A 300 33.17 4.95 30.70
C ILE A 300 33.02 6.34 31.33
N THR A 301 31.84 6.95 31.24
CA THR A 301 31.53 8.19 31.94
C THR A 301 31.17 7.85 33.39
N GLU A 302 31.95 8.36 34.35
CA GLU A 302 31.57 8.29 35.77
C GLU A 302 30.24 9.02 35.96
N ILE A 303 29.26 8.34 36.57
CA ILE A 303 27.99 8.95 36.94
C ILE A 303 28.28 9.88 38.12
N GLN A 304 28.28 11.20 37.88
CA GLN A 304 28.27 12.22 38.93
C GLN A 304 26.90 12.31 39.59
#